data_AF-A0A5K0YAD1-F1
#
_entry.id   AF-A0A5K0YAD1-F1
#
_cell.length_a   1.000
_cell.length_b   1.000
_cell.length_c   1.000
_cell.angle_alpha   90.00
_cell.angle_beta   90.00
_cell.angle_gamma   90.00
#
_symmetry.space_group_name_H-M   'P 1'
#
loop_
_entity.id
_entity.type
_entity.pdbx_description
1 polymer ?
#
loop_
_entity_poly.entity_id
_entity_poly.type
_entity_poly.pdbx_seq_one_letter_code
_entity_poly.pdbx_strand_id
1 'polypeptide(L)' 'FVTLTAAYERLKVFCLPYQHCYASHFESGMVAKFLSGLSPKYLVAKAQIFIGSDLPNLADTYNRLSHLA' A
#
# COMPACT_ATOMS: atom_id res chain seq x y z
N PHE A 1 -0.51 -13.66 9.16
CA PHE A 1 -0.12 -12.77 8.05
C PHE A 1 -1.16 -12.85 6.95
N VAL A 2 -1.63 -11.71 6.44
CA VAL A 2 -2.50 -11.67 5.25
C VAL A 2 -1.61 -11.64 4.00
N THR A 3 -2.02 -12.33 2.93
CA THR A 3 -1.30 -12.32 1.65
C THR A 3 -1.43 -10.94 1.00
N LEU A 4 -0.42 -10.54 0.20
CA LEU A 4 -0.38 -9.23 -0.47
C LEU A 4 -1.70 -8.93 -1.20
N THR A 5 -2.19 -9.90 -1.98
CA THR A 5 -3.44 -9.81 -2.75
C THR A 5 -4.66 -9.66 -1.85
N ALA A 6 -4.78 -10.45 -0.78
CA ALA A 6 -5.94 -10.36 0.12
C ALA A 6 -5.97 -9.03 0.90
N ALA A 7 -4.80 -8.48 1.25
CA ALA A 7 -4.71 -7.17 1.89
C ALA A 7 -5.05 -6.05 0.89
N TYR A 8 -4.58 -6.16 -0.36
CA TYR A 8 -4.87 -5.19 -1.43
C TYR A 8 -6.37 -5.15 -1.77
N GLU A 9 -7.01 -6.30 -1.98
CA GLU A 9 -8.45 -6.35 -2.31
C GLU A 9 -9.33 -5.77 -1.19
N ARG A 10 -8.98 -6.04 0.08
CA ARG A 10 -9.68 -5.44 1.23
C ARG A 10 -9.55 -3.92 1.26
N LEU A 11 -8.38 -3.39 0.92
CA LEU A 11 -8.16 -1.94 0.85
C LEU A 11 -8.86 -1.30 -0.35
N LYS A 12 -8.90 -2.01 -1.49
CA LYS A 12 -9.58 -1.55 -2.70
C LYS A 12 -11.07 -1.31 -2.46
N VAL A 13 -11.71 -2.19 -1.68
CA VAL A 13 -13.11 -2.01 -1.23
C VAL A 13 -13.30 -0.74 -0.39
N PHE A 14 -12.33 -0.39 0.45
CA PHE A 14 -12.32 0.87 1.19
C PHE A 14 -12.06 2.11 0.31
N CYS A 15 -11.37 1.93 -0.80
CA CYS A 15 -10.96 3.03 -1.68
C CYS A 15 -12.09 3.50 -2.62
N LEU A 16 -12.91 2.56 -3.12
CA LEU A 16 -14.01 2.80 -4.07
C LEU A 16 -14.98 3.94 -3.67
N PRO A 17 -15.48 4.05 -2.42
CA PRO A 17 -16.42 5.10 -2.06
C PRO A 17 -15.83 6.52 -1.96
N TYR A 18 -14.50 6.68 -1.98
CA TYR A 18 -13.83 7.95 -1.69
C TYR A 18 -13.00 8.51 -2.86
N GLN A 19 -13.16 7.98 -4.08
CA GLN A 19 -12.31 8.26 -5.23
C GLN A 19 -12.16 9.75 -5.62
N HIS A 20 -13.09 10.62 -5.18
CA HIS A 20 -13.05 12.07 -5.42
C HIS A 20 -12.70 12.92 -4.18
N CYS A 21 -12.64 12.31 -2.98
CA CYS A 21 -12.40 12.96 -1.70
C CYS A 21 -11.13 12.47 -0.98
N TYR A 22 -10.34 11.59 -1.62
CA TYR A 22 -9.04 11.14 -1.10
C TYR A 22 -8.02 12.29 -1.16
N ALA A 23 -8.00 13.12 -0.13
CA ALA A 23 -6.88 14.02 0.11
C ALA A 23 -5.59 13.18 0.24
N SER A 24 -4.49 13.61 -0.39
CA SER A 24 -3.21 12.87 -0.45
C SER A 24 -2.68 12.43 0.92
N HIS A 25 -3.09 13.14 1.98
CA HIS A 25 -2.75 12.84 3.37
C HIS A 25 -3.42 11.57 3.92
N PHE A 26 -4.65 11.26 3.50
CA PHE A 26 -5.38 10.07 3.98
C PHE A 26 -4.92 8.81 3.24
N GLU A 27 -4.59 8.94 1.96
CA GLU A 27 -4.04 7.86 1.14
C GLU A 27 -2.67 7.38 1.67
N SER A 28 -1.78 8.32 2.01
CA SER A 28 -0.48 8.00 2.61
C SER A 28 -0.62 7.23 3.94
N GLY A 29 -1.57 7.62 4.80
CA GLY A 29 -1.83 6.94 6.06
C GLY A 29 -2.33 5.49 5.88
N MET A 30 -3.13 5.25 4.84
CA MET A 30 -3.61 3.91 4.51
C MET A 30 -2.50 3.03 3.93
N VAL A 31 -1.66 3.57 3.04
CA VAL A 31 -0.50 2.84 2.51
C VAL A 31 0.48 2.50 3.63
N ALA A 32 0.74 3.41 4.57
CA ALA A 32 1.58 3.12 5.74
C ALA A 32 1.01 1.98 6.61
N LYS A 33 -0.31 1.98 6.87
CA LYS A 33 -1.00 0.87 7.59
C LYS A 33 -1.01 -0.44 6.80
N PHE A 34 -1.19 -0.36 5.48
CA PHE A 34 -1.13 -1.54 4.60
C PHE A 34 0.25 -2.17 4.67
N LEU A 35 1.29 -1.35 4.47
CA LEU A 35 2.66 -1.78 4.57
C LEU A 35 2.88 -2.40 5.95
N SER A 36 2.59 -1.74 7.08
CA SER A 36 2.86 -2.30 8.41
C SER A 36 2.26 -3.70 8.65
N GLY A 37 1.12 -4.03 8.02
CA GLY A 37 0.48 -5.35 8.06
C GLY A 37 1.07 -6.45 7.16
N LEU A 38 2.01 -6.13 6.26
CA LEU A 38 2.65 -7.08 5.34
C LEU A 38 3.81 -7.87 5.95
N SER A 39 3.99 -9.10 5.44
CA SER A 39 5.01 -10.06 5.86
C SER A 39 6.43 -9.48 5.86
N PRO A 40 7.31 -9.90 6.78
CA PRO A 40 8.73 -9.51 6.78
C PRO A 40 9.45 -9.81 5.47
N LYS A 41 8.92 -10.71 4.62
CA LYS A 41 9.47 -10.92 3.27
C LYS A 41 9.50 -9.65 2.40
N TYR A 42 8.67 -8.66 2.73
CA TYR A 42 8.60 -7.38 2.02
C TYR A 42 9.36 -6.25 2.72
N LEU A 43 10.20 -6.54 3.72
CA LEU A 43 10.86 -5.51 4.54
C LEU A 43 11.84 -4.64 3.74
N VAL A 44 12.56 -5.23 2.79
CA VAL A 44 13.44 -4.49 1.85
C VAL A 44 12.62 -3.59 0.93
N ALA A 45 11.53 -4.11 0.37
CA ALA A 45 10.62 -3.36 -0.51
C ALA A 45 9.95 -2.19 0.23
N LYS A 46 9.50 -2.42 1.47
CA LYS A 46 8.95 -1.39 2.36
C LYS A 46 9.93 -0.24 2.56
N ALA A 47 11.19 -0.55 2.86
CA ALA A 47 12.20 0.47 3.10
C ALA A 47 12.41 1.34 1.85
N GLN A 48 12.46 0.73 0.66
CA GLN A 48 12.60 1.48 -0.60
C GLN A 48 11.38 2.36 -0.92
N ILE A 49 10.17 1.89 -0.62
CA ILE A 49 8.93 2.67 -0.80
C ILE A 49 8.88 3.86 0.16
N PHE A 50 9.39 3.70 1.39
CA PHE A 50 9.46 4.77 2.39
C PHE A 50 10.62 5.77 2.19
N ILE A 51 11.67 5.39 1.46
CA ILE A 51 12.82 6.27 1.17
C ILE A 51 12.49 7.26 0.03
N GLY A 52 11.48 6.97 -0.81
CA GLY A 52 10.97 7.92 -1.80
C GLY A 52 10.27 9.10 -1.11
N SER A 53 10.62 10.32 -1.51
CA SER A 53 10.04 11.56 -0.95
C SER A 53 8.52 11.67 -1.13
N ASP A 54 7.95 10.92 -2.07
CA ASP A 54 6.51 10.74 -2.26
C ASP A 54 6.12 9.30 -1.99
N LEU A 55 5.19 9.12 -1.05
CA LEU A 55 4.57 7.83 -0.83
C LEU A 55 3.71 7.51 -2.07
N PRO A 56 4.01 6.44 -2.83
CA PRO A 56 3.22 6.10 -4.00
C PRO A 56 1.78 5.74 -3.60
N ASN A 57 0.85 5.96 -4.54
CA ASN A 57 -0.52 5.54 -4.34
C ASN A 57 -0.62 4.02 -4.11
N LEU A 58 -1.79 3.58 -3.63
CA LEU A 58 -2.01 2.18 -3.25
C LEU A 58 -1.79 1.21 -4.42
N ALA A 59 -2.19 1.57 -5.64
CA ALA A 59 -2.05 0.72 -6.82
C ALA A 59 -0.59 0.54 -7.24
N ASP A 60 0.19 1.63 -7.24
CA ASP A 60 1.62 1.58 -7.54
C ASP A 60 2.38 0.78 -6.47
N THR A 61 2.03 0.97 -5.19
CA THR A 61 2.59 0.17 -4.08
C THR A 61 2.35 -1.32 -4.29
N TYR A 62 1.12 -1.73 -4.65
CA TYR A 62 0.80 -3.12 -4.92
C TYR A 62 1.59 -3.68 -6.11
N ASN A 63 1.66 -2.95 -7.22
CA ASN A 63 2.41 -3.38 -8.40
C ASN A 63 3.90 -3.58 -8.11
N ARG A 64 4.52 -2.66 -7.35
CA ARG A 64 5.93 -2.79 -6.96
C ARG A 64 6.16 -3.99 -6.05
N LEU A 65 5.24 -4.27 -5.13
CA LEU A 65 5.32 -5.41 -4.22
C LEU A 65 5.01 -6.75 -4.90
N SER A 66 4.13 -6.78 -5.90
CA SER A 66 3.75 -7.99 -6.63
C SER A 66 4.90 -8.47 -7.52
N HIS A 67 5.69 -7.56 -8.09
CA HIS A 67 6.90 -7.89 -8.83
C HIS A 67 8.02 -8.50 -7.97
N LEU A 68 7.94 -8.35 -6.64
CA LEU A 68 8.93 -8.86 -5.69
C LEU A 68 8.44 -10.14 -4.95
N ALA A 69 7.20 -10.57 -5.22
CA ALA A 69 6.48 -11.57 -4.44
C ALA A 69 6.68 -13.01 -4.91
#